data_AF-A0A6G3MKG8-F1
#
_entry.id   AF-A0A6G3MKG8-F1
#
_cell.length_a   1.000
_cell.length_b   1.000
_cell.length_c   1.000
_cell.angle_alpha   90.00
_cell.angle_beta   90.00
_cell.angle_gamma   90.00
#
_symmetry.space_group_name_H-M   'P 1'
#
loop_
_entity.id
_entity.type
_entity.pdbx_description
1 polymer ?
#
loop_
_entity_poly.entity_id
_entity_poly.type
_entity_poly.pdbx_seq_one_letter_code
_entity_poly.pdbx_strand_id
1 'polypeptide(L)'
;LSLMFAESYFIFLALIFICSAQQNRPVIFVHGFGGTRLEMKLNMSEPSRFYCPTTKDWFLTWLTVEYDILMQVCFFETITMVYDNVTNSMIDKPGVFTRISGDYGSIESIEYLNPTFQSLTSYFHPLINLLETEFNYKNMVDMFSLSYDFRDIADPRKSEEYFEMAQIFIENLRNKTGMPVIIVSHSLGGVLMAHFFNRL
;
A
#
# COMPACT_ATOMS: atom_id res chain seq x y z
N LEU A 1 -53.15 -23.30 3.91
CA LEU A 1 -52.40 -22.39 4.81
C LEU A 1 -50.93 -22.79 4.94
N SER A 2 -50.57 -24.03 5.30
CA SER A 2 -49.16 -24.42 5.53
C SER A 2 -48.22 -24.23 4.33
N LEU A 3 -48.70 -24.51 3.11
CA LEU A 3 -47.93 -24.32 1.86
C LEU A 3 -47.58 -22.84 1.59
N MET A 4 -48.52 -21.92 1.82
CA MET A 4 -48.27 -20.47 1.65
C MET A 4 -47.23 -19.94 2.65
N PHE A 5 -47.20 -20.47 3.88
CA PHE A 5 -46.19 -20.07 4.88
C PHE A 5 -44.80 -20.59 4.53
N ALA A 6 -44.70 -21.79 3.96
CA ALA A 6 -43.43 -22.37 3.51
C ALA A 6 -42.85 -21.60 2.31
N GLU A 7 -43.67 -21.24 1.33
CA GLU A 7 -43.24 -20.43 0.18
C GLU A 7 -42.79 -19.02 0.61
N SER A 8 -43.55 -18.39 1.52
CA SER A 8 -43.20 -17.06 2.05
C SER A 8 -41.88 -17.08 2.82
N TYR A 9 -41.62 -18.15 3.59
CA TYR A 9 -40.37 -18.34 4.33
C TYR A 9 -39.19 -18.59 3.39
N PHE A 10 -39.40 -19.37 2.32
CA PHE A 10 -38.38 -19.60 1.29
C PHE A 10 -38.03 -18.33 0.52
N ILE A 11 -39.02 -17.53 0.15
CA ILE A 11 -38.82 -16.23 -0.49
C ILE A 11 -38.08 -15.28 0.47
N PHE A 12 -38.43 -15.27 1.75
CA PHE A 12 -37.76 -14.44 2.75
C PHE A 12 -36.29 -14.85 2.96
N LEU A 13 -36.00 -16.16 3.04
CA LEU A 13 -34.63 -16.68 3.10
C LEU A 13 -33.85 -16.40 1.83
N ALA A 14 -34.47 -16.54 0.65
CA ALA A 14 -33.85 -16.20 -0.63
C ALA A 14 -33.56 -14.70 -0.73
N LEU A 15 -34.48 -13.84 -0.27
CA LEU A 15 -34.27 -12.38 -0.21
C LEU A 15 -33.16 -12.01 0.79
N ILE A 16 -33.06 -12.69 1.94
CA ILE A 16 -31.93 -12.54 2.86
C ILE A 16 -30.62 -12.95 2.16
N PHE A 17 -30.60 -14.08 1.45
CA PHE A 17 -29.42 -14.53 0.70
C PHE A 17 -29.04 -13.57 -0.43
N ILE A 18 -30.02 -13.03 -1.17
CA ILE A 18 -29.81 -12.07 -2.26
C ILE A 18 -29.35 -10.71 -1.69
N CYS A 19 -29.89 -10.27 -0.56
CA CYS A 19 -29.45 -9.06 0.15
C CYS A 19 -28.03 -9.22 0.75
N SER A 20 -27.66 -10.45 1.10
CA SER A 20 -26.30 -10.80 1.58
C SER A 20 -25.26 -10.91 0.45
N ALA A 21 -25.70 -10.92 -0.82
CA ALA A 21 -24.84 -11.20 -1.98
C ALA A 21 -24.44 -9.93 -2.77
N GLN A 22 -24.66 -8.72 -2.23
CA GLN A 22 -24.09 -7.52 -2.84
C GLN A 22 -22.62 -7.41 -2.44
N GLN A 23 -21.75 -8.12 -3.19
CA GLN A 23 -20.31 -8.05 -3.02
C GLN A 23 -19.79 -6.74 -3.60
N ASN A 24 -19.15 -5.94 -2.75
CA ASN A 24 -18.47 -4.72 -3.16
C ASN A 24 -17.45 -5.02 -4.29
N ARG A 25 -17.34 -4.12 -5.27
CA ARG A 25 -16.28 -4.22 -6.27
C ARG A 25 -14.96 -3.97 -5.57
N PRO A 26 -13.93 -4.81 -5.76
CA PRO A 26 -12.66 -4.58 -5.10
C PRO A 26 -12.05 -3.24 -5.55
N VAL A 27 -11.60 -2.45 -4.59
CA VAL A 27 -10.93 -1.17 -4.78
C VAL A 27 -9.46 -1.34 -4.43
N ILE A 28 -8.59 -0.98 -5.36
CA ILE A 28 -7.14 -0.92 -5.17
C ILE A 28 -6.69 0.53 -5.15
N PHE A 29 -5.98 0.90 -4.09
CA PHE A 29 -5.33 2.21 -3.97
C PHE A 29 -3.88 2.16 -4.44
N VAL A 30 -3.49 3.19 -5.22
CA VAL A 30 -2.10 3.40 -5.65
C VAL A 30 -1.68 4.80 -5.25
N HIS A 31 -0.76 4.87 -4.29
CA HIS A 31 -0.32 6.12 -3.67
C HIS A 31 0.56 6.97 -4.59
N GLY A 32 0.75 8.24 -4.21
CA GLY A 32 1.71 9.14 -4.85
C GLY A 32 3.13 9.00 -4.29
N PHE A 33 4.01 9.91 -4.70
CA PHE A 33 5.36 10.00 -4.14
C PHE A 33 5.30 10.29 -2.63
N GLY A 34 6.01 9.51 -1.82
CA GLY A 34 5.99 9.61 -0.36
C GLY A 34 4.67 9.16 0.30
N GLY A 35 3.71 8.63 -0.45
CA GLY A 35 2.36 8.34 0.02
C GLY A 35 2.17 6.99 0.73
N THR A 36 3.24 6.40 1.25
CA THR A 36 3.19 5.15 2.01
C THR A 36 4.23 5.14 3.12
N ARG A 37 3.99 4.36 4.19
CA ARG A 37 4.95 4.14 5.26
C ARG A 37 6.15 3.32 4.77
N LEU A 38 7.33 3.88 4.93
CA LEU A 38 8.59 3.18 4.68
C LEU A 38 9.24 2.79 6.02
N GLU A 39 9.68 1.55 6.11
CA GLU A 39 10.46 1.03 7.22
C GLU A 39 11.90 0.77 6.79
N MET A 40 12.82 0.94 7.74
CA MET A 40 14.24 0.66 7.56
C MET A 40 14.75 -0.30 8.61
N LYS A 41 15.76 -1.08 8.24
CA LYS A 41 16.65 -1.80 9.15
C LYS A 41 18.08 -1.39 8.83
N LEU A 42 18.88 -1.19 9.88
CA LEU A 42 20.26 -0.73 9.77
C LEU A 42 21.23 -1.77 10.34
N ASN A 43 22.30 -2.00 9.60
CA ASN A 43 23.48 -2.78 9.96
C ASN A 43 24.69 -2.19 9.23
N MET A 44 24.98 -0.93 9.50
CA MET A 44 26.05 -0.15 8.88
C MET A 44 27.36 -0.27 9.68
N SER A 45 28.49 -0.19 8.99
CA SER A 45 29.81 -0.25 9.64
C SER A 45 30.22 1.07 10.30
N GLU A 46 29.89 2.20 9.68
CA GLU A 46 30.29 3.54 10.12
C GLU A 46 29.12 4.52 9.93
N PRO A 47 28.83 5.39 10.92
CA PRO A 47 27.83 6.44 10.76
C PRO A 47 28.45 7.74 10.22
N SER A 48 27.67 8.57 9.52
CA SER A 48 28.14 9.91 9.11
C SER A 48 28.36 10.86 10.30
N ARG A 49 27.62 10.65 11.40
CA ARG A 49 27.72 11.42 12.64
C ARG A 49 27.66 10.50 13.85
N PHE A 50 28.33 10.87 14.94
CA PHE A 50 28.40 10.06 16.17
C PHE A 50 27.04 9.72 16.80
N TYR A 51 25.99 10.50 16.51
CA TYR A 51 24.64 10.30 17.03
C TYR A 51 23.72 9.52 16.07
N CYS A 52 24.18 9.16 14.87
CA CYS A 52 23.39 8.37 13.94
C CYS A 52 23.45 6.88 14.30
N PRO A 53 22.30 6.18 14.32
CA PRO A 53 22.28 4.75 14.61
C PRO A 53 22.90 3.99 13.44
N THR A 54 23.83 3.08 13.75
CA THR A 54 24.40 2.14 12.76
C THR A 54 23.69 0.79 12.75
N THR A 55 23.16 0.37 13.91
CA THR A 55 22.43 -0.89 14.08
C THR A 55 21.07 -0.60 14.68
N LYS A 56 20.00 -0.93 13.95
CA LYS A 56 18.61 -0.78 14.40
C LYS A 56 17.75 -1.80 13.66
N ASP A 57 16.94 -2.57 14.38
CA ASP A 57 15.97 -3.45 13.73
C ASP A 57 14.84 -2.63 13.08
N TRP A 58 13.96 -3.27 12.32
CA TRP A 58 12.89 -2.60 11.56
C TRP A 58 12.19 -1.50 12.34
N PHE A 59 12.26 -0.27 11.84
CA PHE A 59 11.60 0.90 12.40
C PHE A 59 10.95 1.74 11.29
N LEU A 60 9.85 2.41 11.62
CA LEU A 60 9.24 3.38 10.72
C LEU A 60 10.22 4.55 10.49
N THR A 61 10.64 4.75 9.24
CA THR A 61 11.55 5.84 8.88
C THR A 61 10.76 7.03 8.32
N TRP A 62 9.79 6.74 7.44
CA TRP A 62 8.97 7.72 6.76
C TRP A 62 7.48 7.40 6.96
N LEU A 63 6.67 8.30 7.51
CA LEU A 63 6.99 9.65 8.00
C LEU A 63 7.17 9.63 9.53
N THR A 64 8.26 10.17 10.08
CA THR A 64 8.45 10.24 11.54
C THR A 64 9.04 11.57 12.02
N VAL A 65 8.54 12.08 13.15
CA VAL A 65 9.13 13.25 13.79
C VAL A 65 10.53 12.92 14.32
N GLU A 66 10.72 11.74 14.92
CA GLU A 66 12.00 11.34 15.49
C GLU A 66 13.11 11.24 14.44
N TYR A 67 12.88 10.52 13.35
CA TYR A 67 13.96 10.20 12.42
C TYR A 67 14.04 11.20 11.25
N ASP A 68 12.94 11.43 10.54
CA ASP A 68 12.91 12.34 9.38
C ASP A 68 13.11 13.80 9.81
N ILE A 69 12.53 14.26 10.93
CA ILE A 69 12.64 15.66 11.35
C ILE A 69 13.81 15.90 12.34
N LEU A 70 13.84 15.22 13.49
CA LEU A 70 14.84 15.49 14.54
C LEU A 70 16.23 14.92 14.23
N MET A 71 16.31 13.83 13.48
CA MET A 71 17.58 13.20 13.06
C MET A 71 17.85 13.37 11.56
N GLN A 72 17.48 14.52 10.98
CA GLN A 72 17.52 14.80 9.54
C GLN A 72 18.81 14.35 8.82
N VAL A 73 19.97 14.59 9.43
CA VAL A 73 21.28 14.18 8.85
C VAL A 73 21.37 12.66 8.71
N CYS A 74 20.95 11.92 9.73
CA CYS A 74 20.93 10.45 9.73
C CYS A 74 19.86 9.90 8.79
N PHE A 75 18.71 10.58 8.72
CA PHE A 75 17.65 10.24 7.77
C PHE A 75 18.12 10.39 6.33
N PHE A 76 18.65 11.55 5.95
CA PHE A 76 19.18 11.76 4.59
C PHE A 76 20.34 10.83 4.27
N GLU A 77 21.19 10.51 5.25
CA GLU A 77 22.23 9.51 5.08
C GLU A 77 21.65 8.14 4.71
N THR A 78 20.63 7.66 5.43
CA THR A 78 20.12 6.29 5.26
C THR A 78 19.09 6.15 4.15
N ILE A 79 18.24 7.15 3.92
CA ILE A 79 17.22 7.12 2.86
C ILE A 79 17.79 7.29 1.45
N THR A 80 18.95 7.93 1.34
CA THR A 80 19.62 8.13 0.05
C THR A 80 20.07 6.79 -0.50
N MET A 81 19.57 6.47 -1.70
CA MET A 81 19.99 5.31 -2.47
C MET A 81 21.29 5.58 -3.23
N VAL A 82 21.96 4.52 -3.65
CA VAL A 82 23.14 4.58 -4.52
C VAL A 82 22.81 3.94 -5.87
N TYR A 83 23.37 4.51 -6.94
CA TYR A 83 23.26 3.91 -8.26
C TYR A 83 24.37 2.89 -8.45
N ASP A 84 23.99 1.64 -8.75
CA ASP A 84 24.93 0.58 -9.09
C ASP A 84 25.09 0.49 -10.61
N ASN A 85 26.31 0.75 -11.08
CA ASN A 85 26.64 0.73 -12.51
C ASN A 85 26.69 -0.69 -13.11
N VAL A 86 26.81 -1.73 -12.28
CA VAL A 86 26.84 -3.12 -12.74
C VAL A 86 25.43 -3.59 -13.06
N THR A 87 24.49 -3.32 -12.15
CA THR A 87 23.08 -3.69 -12.34
C THR A 87 22.28 -2.63 -13.10
N ASN A 88 22.83 -1.43 -13.30
CA ASN A 88 22.14 -0.27 -13.86
C ASN A 88 20.86 0.08 -13.09
N SER A 89 20.92 -0.03 -11.75
CA SER A 89 19.76 0.15 -10.88
C SER A 89 20.06 0.97 -9.62
N MET A 90 19.02 1.57 -9.07
CA MET A 90 19.06 2.18 -7.74
C MET A 90 18.98 1.09 -6.67
N ILE A 91 19.91 1.11 -5.73
CA ILE A 91 19.95 0.17 -4.60
C ILE A 91 20.08 0.93 -3.28
N ASP A 92 19.64 0.30 -2.19
CA ASP A 92 19.91 0.80 -0.85
C ASP A 92 21.43 0.85 -0.58
N LYS A 93 21.85 1.75 0.31
CA LYS A 93 23.24 1.79 0.76
C LYS A 93 23.64 0.48 1.46
N PRO A 94 24.92 0.08 1.41
CA PRO A 94 25.41 -1.06 2.17
C PRO A 94 25.02 -0.97 3.65
N GLY A 95 24.35 -2.00 4.16
CA GLY A 95 23.87 -2.04 5.54
C GLY A 95 22.53 -1.33 5.80
N VAL A 96 21.89 -0.76 4.79
CA VAL A 96 20.51 -0.27 4.86
C VAL A 96 19.60 -1.25 4.15
N PHE A 97 18.48 -1.59 4.77
CA PHE A 97 17.44 -2.42 4.18
C PHE A 97 16.11 -1.69 4.31
N THR A 98 15.31 -1.70 3.25
CA THR A 98 14.00 -1.03 3.24
C THR A 98 12.86 -1.99 2.95
N ARG A 99 11.68 -1.65 3.45
CA ARG A 99 10.41 -2.29 3.09
C ARG A 99 9.25 -1.34 3.28
N ILE A 100 8.17 -1.58 2.56
CA ILE A 100 6.89 -0.95 2.88
C ILE A 100 6.33 -1.57 4.16
N SER A 101 5.78 -0.74 5.04
CA SER A 101 5.17 -1.21 6.29
C SER A 101 3.90 -2.02 6.03
N GLY A 102 3.69 -3.06 6.83
CA GLY A 102 2.50 -3.91 6.77
C GLY A 102 2.52 -4.97 5.67
N ASP A 103 1.43 -5.72 5.58
CA ASP A 103 1.28 -6.81 4.61
C ASP A 103 0.99 -6.28 3.21
N TYR A 104 1.52 -6.97 2.19
CA TYR A 104 1.23 -6.64 0.79
C TYR A 104 -0.27 -6.75 0.51
N GLY A 105 -0.86 -5.71 -0.09
CA GLY A 105 -2.31 -5.60 -0.28
C GLY A 105 -3.03 -4.83 0.82
N SER A 106 -2.44 -4.64 2.00
CA SER A 106 -3.09 -3.89 3.10
C SER A 106 -3.10 -2.39 2.84
N ILE A 107 -4.15 -1.68 3.27
CA ILE A 107 -4.25 -0.22 3.17
C ILE A 107 -3.62 0.54 4.34
N GLU A 108 -3.15 -0.18 5.38
CA GLU A 108 -2.66 0.44 6.63
C GLU A 108 -1.52 1.44 6.43
N SER A 109 -0.62 1.17 5.49
CA SER A 109 0.56 2.00 5.21
C SER A 109 0.24 3.27 4.44
N ILE A 110 -0.93 3.37 3.83
CA ILE A 110 -1.35 4.52 2.99
C ILE A 110 -2.48 5.34 3.63
N GLU A 111 -3.14 4.80 4.66
CA GLU A 111 -4.23 5.49 5.34
C GLU A 111 -3.70 6.72 6.11
N TYR A 112 -2.71 6.50 6.96
CA TYR A 112 -1.97 7.51 7.71
C TYR A 112 -0.48 7.27 7.55
N LEU A 113 0.32 8.29 7.24
CA LEU A 113 1.78 8.09 7.07
C LEU A 113 2.53 7.97 8.40
N ASN A 114 1.91 8.35 9.52
CA ASN A 114 2.41 8.11 10.86
C ASN A 114 1.27 7.62 11.78
N PRO A 115 1.35 6.41 12.35
CA PRO A 115 0.28 5.85 13.18
C PRO A 115 0.11 6.56 14.53
N THR A 116 1.11 7.31 15.00
CA THR A 116 1.05 8.12 16.22
C THR A 116 0.47 9.51 15.96
N PHE A 117 0.75 10.09 14.79
CA PHE A 117 0.31 11.43 14.40
C PHE A 117 -0.73 11.38 13.28
N GLN A 118 -1.77 10.57 13.46
CA GLN A 118 -2.79 10.28 12.45
C GLN A 118 -3.44 11.55 11.88
N SER A 119 -3.90 12.48 12.72
CA SER A 119 -4.55 13.71 12.24
C SER A 119 -3.66 14.60 11.38
N LEU A 120 -2.34 14.59 11.61
CA LEU A 120 -1.38 15.40 10.85
C LEU A 120 -0.85 14.69 9.60
N THR A 121 -0.97 13.37 9.55
CA THR A 121 -0.41 12.52 8.49
C THR A 121 -1.47 11.72 7.75
N SER A 122 -2.73 12.11 7.92
CA SER A 122 -3.90 11.61 7.19
C SER A 122 -3.66 11.77 5.69
N TYR A 123 -3.71 10.64 4.96
CA TYR A 123 -3.50 10.63 3.53
C TYR A 123 -4.72 10.05 2.79
N PHE A 124 -4.86 8.72 2.69
CA PHE A 124 -6.09 8.12 2.14
C PHE A 124 -7.22 7.98 3.17
N HIS A 125 -6.97 8.26 4.45
CA HIS A 125 -7.96 8.09 5.51
C HIS A 125 -9.35 8.67 5.19
N PRO A 126 -9.52 9.91 4.69
CA PRO A 126 -10.87 10.43 4.44
C PRO A 126 -11.67 9.59 3.44
N LEU A 127 -11.00 9.04 2.43
CA LEU A 127 -11.63 8.18 1.43
C LEU A 127 -11.88 6.76 1.97
N ILE A 128 -10.90 6.20 2.68
CA ILE A 128 -11.02 4.88 3.32
C ILE A 128 -12.18 4.90 4.33
N ASN A 129 -12.21 5.89 5.23
CA ASN A 129 -13.26 6.05 6.22
C ASN A 129 -14.65 6.18 5.56
N LEU A 130 -14.78 6.95 4.48
CA LEU A 130 -16.04 7.03 3.73
C LEU A 130 -16.48 5.66 3.20
N LEU A 131 -15.56 4.88 2.62
CA LEU A 131 -15.86 3.54 2.10
C LEU A 131 -16.24 2.56 3.22
N GLU A 132 -15.58 2.64 4.37
CA GLU A 132 -15.88 1.81 5.53
C GLU A 132 -17.24 2.18 6.16
N THR A 133 -17.49 3.47 6.42
CA THR A 133 -18.69 3.88 7.17
C THR A 133 -19.96 3.88 6.33
N GLU A 134 -19.89 4.30 5.07
CA GLU A 134 -21.07 4.45 4.21
C GLU A 134 -21.33 3.21 3.34
N PHE A 135 -20.29 2.45 3.03
CA PHE A 135 -20.37 1.34 2.06
C PHE A 135 -19.86 0.00 2.63
N ASN A 136 -19.47 -0.06 3.90
CA ASN A 136 -19.04 -1.28 4.61
C ASN A 136 -17.91 -2.03 3.88
N TYR A 137 -17.03 -1.28 3.22
CA TYR A 137 -15.77 -1.82 2.74
C TYR A 137 -14.86 -2.18 3.93
N LYS A 138 -13.93 -3.11 3.72
CA LYS A 138 -13.00 -3.62 4.72
C LYS A 138 -11.63 -3.86 4.10
N ASN A 139 -10.60 -3.44 4.84
CA ASN A 139 -9.21 -3.74 4.51
C ASN A 139 -9.02 -5.24 4.28
N MET A 140 -8.27 -5.60 3.23
CA MET A 140 -7.94 -6.98 2.83
C MET A 140 -9.15 -7.85 2.41
N VAL A 141 -10.34 -7.26 2.25
CA VAL A 141 -11.54 -7.96 1.77
C VAL A 141 -12.00 -7.39 0.44
N ASP A 142 -12.26 -6.08 0.41
CA ASP A 142 -12.66 -5.34 -0.78
C ASP A 142 -11.89 -4.02 -0.96
N MET A 143 -11.09 -3.60 0.03
CA MET A 143 -10.07 -2.55 -0.13
C MET A 143 -8.67 -3.14 -0.04
N PHE A 144 -7.82 -2.73 -0.98
CA PHE A 144 -6.45 -3.16 -1.06
C PHE A 144 -5.54 -2.00 -1.46
N SER A 145 -4.23 -2.10 -1.18
CA SER A 145 -3.22 -1.19 -1.75
C SER A 145 -2.16 -1.95 -2.54
N LEU A 146 -1.72 -1.35 -3.64
CA LEU A 146 -0.52 -1.78 -4.36
C LEU A 146 0.60 -0.79 -4.06
N SER A 147 1.06 -0.79 -2.81
CA SER A 147 2.14 0.08 -2.35
C SER A 147 3.49 -0.32 -2.95
N TYR A 148 4.35 0.68 -3.15
CA TYR A 148 5.68 0.53 -3.72
C TYR A 148 6.68 1.46 -3.03
N ASP A 149 7.97 1.15 -3.13
CA ASP A 149 9.01 2.09 -2.69
C ASP A 149 9.05 3.27 -3.67
N PHE A 150 8.58 4.43 -3.20
CA PHE A 150 8.48 5.63 -4.02
C PHE A 150 9.84 6.21 -4.41
N ARG A 151 10.94 5.75 -3.80
CA ARG A 151 12.29 6.23 -4.09
C ARG A 151 12.83 5.64 -5.40
N ASP A 152 12.54 4.37 -5.67
CA ASP A 152 13.14 3.61 -6.77
C ASP A 152 12.15 3.23 -7.89
N ILE A 153 10.85 3.53 -7.74
CA ILE A 153 9.84 3.13 -8.75
C ILE A 153 10.10 3.68 -10.16
N ALA A 154 10.89 4.74 -10.31
CA ALA A 154 11.30 5.26 -11.63
C ALA A 154 12.39 4.42 -12.31
N ASP A 155 13.04 3.53 -11.57
CA ASP A 155 13.98 2.54 -12.12
C ASP A 155 13.20 1.56 -13.02
N PRO A 156 13.63 1.34 -14.29
CA PRO A 156 12.93 0.46 -15.22
C PRO A 156 12.74 -0.96 -14.70
N ARG A 157 13.71 -1.49 -13.95
CA ARG A 157 13.63 -2.85 -13.41
C ARG A 157 12.64 -2.92 -12.26
N LYS A 158 12.67 -1.95 -11.34
CA LYS A 158 11.76 -1.88 -10.19
C LYS A 158 10.31 -1.66 -10.61
N SER A 159 10.09 -0.79 -11.59
CA SER A 159 8.76 -0.59 -12.17
C SER A 159 8.24 -1.84 -12.88
N GLU A 160 9.10 -2.59 -13.61
CA GLU A 160 8.69 -3.85 -14.23
C GLU A 160 8.31 -4.91 -13.19
N GLU A 161 9.15 -5.11 -12.17
CA GLU A 161 8.86 -6.02 -11.05
C GLU A 161 7.54 -5.64 -10.35
N TYR A 162 7.31 -4.34 -10.13
CA TYR A 162 6.06 -3.85 -9.56
C TYR A 162 4.85 -4.11 -10.47
N PHE A 163 4.98 -3.95 -11.79
CA PHE A 163 3.90 -4.18 -12.75
C PHE A 163 3.51 -5.64 -12.89
N GLU A 164 4.49 -6.54 -12.93
CA GLU A 164 4.24 -7.98 -12.91
C GLU A 164 3.44 -8.37 -11.65
N MET A 165 3.86 -7.88 -10.48
CA MET A 165 3.16 -8.12 -9.22
C MET A 165 1.76 -7.51 -9.19
N ALA A 166 1.60 -6.28 -9.70
CA ALA A 166 0.31 -5.60 -9.80
C ALA A 166 -0.66 -6.38 -10.70
N GLN A 167 -0.20 -6.84 -11.87
CA GLN A 167 -0.99 -7.64 -12.79
C GLN A 167 -1.45 -8.94 -12.12
N ILE A 168 -0.53 -9.70 -11.52
CA ILE A 168 -0.84 -10.94 -10.81
C ILE A 168 -1.88 -10.68 -9.71
N PHE A 169 -1.73 -9.60 -8.94
CA PHE A 169 -2.65 -9.26 -7.87
C PHE A 169 -4.05 -8.93 -8.41
N ILE A 170 -4.15 -8.08 -9.43
CA ILE A 170 -5.42 -7.67 -10.05
C ILE A 170 -6.14 -8.88 -10.66
N GLU A 171 -5.43 -9.73 -11.39
CA GLU A 171 -5.99 -10.93 -12.03
C GLU A 171 -6.49 -11.93 -10.98
N ASN A 172 -5.70 -12.18 -9.93
CA ASN A 172 -6.12 -13.03 -8.81
C ASN A 172 -7.35 -12.49 -8.11
N LEU A 173 -7.41 -11.17 -7.87
CA LEU A 173 -8.54 -10.53 -7.23
C LEU A 173 -9.82 -10.62 -8.09
N ARG A 174 -9.69 -10.38 -9.40
CA ARG A 174 -10.78 -10.57 -10.37
C ARG A 174 -11.24 -12.03 -10.42
N ASN A 175 -10.33 -12.98 -10.47
CA ASN A 175 -10.67 -14.41 -10.52
C ASN A 175 -11.35 -14.89 -9.24
N LYS A 176 -10.88 -14.42 -8.07
CA LYS A 176 -11.44 -14.76 -6.77
C LYS A 176 -12.84 -14.18 -6.55
N THR A 177 -13.08 -12.96 -7.02
CA THR A 177 -14.33 -12.23 -6.75
C THR A 177 -15.35 -12.32 -7.89
N GLY A 178 -14.91 -12.66 -9.10
CA GLY A 178 -15.74 -12.58 -10.31
C GLY A 178 -16.07 -11.14 -10.74
N MET A 179 -15.50 -10.14 -10.08
CA MET A 179 -15.87 -8.73 -10.24
C MET A 179 -14.73 -7.93 -10.88
N PRO A 180 -15.03 -6.89 -11.68
CA PRO A 180 -14.00 -5.95 -12.13
C PRO A 180 -13.44 -5.17 -10.95
N VAL A 181 -12.14 -4.92 -10.97
CA VAL A 181 -11.42 -4.15 -9.96
C VAL A 181 -11.47 -2.66 -10.32
N ILE A 182 -11.66 -1.81 -9.31
CA ILE A 182 -11.58 -0.36 -9.41
C ILE A 182 -10.20 0.07 -8.91
N ILE A 183 -9.46 0.85 -9.69
CA ILE A 183 -8.16 1.39 -9.28
C ILE A 183 -8.31 2.89 -9.01
N VAL A 184 -7.95 3.30 -7.80
CA VAL A 184 -7.91 4.69 -7.36
C VAL A 184 -6.47 5.09 -7.15
N SER A 185 -5.97 5.97 -8.01
CA SER A 185 -4.58 6.41 -8.00
C SER A 185 -4.45 7.89 -7.68
N HIS A 186 -3.37 8.30 -7.00
CA HIS A 186 -3.07 9.70 -6.70
C HIS A 186 -1.68 10.11 -7.19
N SER A 187 -1.58 11.28 -7.83
CA SER A 187 -0.31 11.91 -8.25
C SER A 187 0.60 10.94 -9.03
N LEU A 188 1.83 10.67 -8.56
CA LEU A 188 2.76 9.71 -9.18
C LEU A 188 2.12 8.33 -9.42
N GLY A 189 1.25 7.86 -8.52
CA GLY A 189 0.54 6.60 -8.71
C GLY A 189 -0.35 6.60 -9.95
N GLY A 190 -0.90 7.75 -10.34
CA GLY A 190 -1.68 7.88 -11.56
C GLY A 190 -0.83 7.81 -12.82
N VAL A 191 0.36 8.43 -12.80
CA VAL A 191 1.35 8.31 -13.88
C VAL A 191 1.82 6.86 -14.02
N LEU A 192 2.10 6.22 -12.88
CA LEU A 192 2.53 4.83 -12.81
C LEU A 192 1.48 3.87 -13.36
N MET A 193 0.21 4.03 -12.97
CA MET A 193 -0.89 3.22 -13.48
C MET A 193 -1.19 3.49 -14.95
N ALA A 194 -1.14 4.75 -15.40
CA ALA A 194 -1.28 5.07 -16.82
C ALA A 194 -0.20 4.38 -17.67
N HIS A 195 1.05 4.36 -17.17
CA HIS A 195 2.14 3.64 -17.82
C HIS A 195 1.91 2.13 -17.83
N PHE A 196 1.53 1.55 -16.68
CA PHE A 196 1.15 0.13 -16.57
C PHE A 196 0.10 -0.27 -17.61
N PHE A 197 -1.02 0.46 -17.70
CA PHE A 197 -2.10 0.12 -18.63
C PHE A 197 -1.74 0.30 -20.11
N ASN A 198 -0.80 1.19 -20.44
CA ASN A 198 -0.31 1.36 -21.81
C ASN A 198 0.65 0.25 -22.26
N ARG A 199 1.11 -0.61 -21.33
CA ARG A 199 2.00 -1.74 -21.61
C ARG A 199 1.30 -3.11 -21.62
N LEU A 200 0.02 -3.16 -21.23
CA LEU A 200 -0.80 -4.37 -21.30
C LEU A 200 -1.16 -4.75 -22.75
#